data_AF-A0A2X3IS99-F1
#
_entry.id   AF-A0A2X3IS99-F1
#
_cell.length_a   1.000
_cell.length_b   1.000
_cell.length_c   1.000
_cell.angle_alpha   90.00
_cell.angle_beta   90.00
_cell.angle_gamma   90.00
#
_symmetry.space_group_name_H-M   'P 1'
#
loop_
_entity.id
_entity.type
_entity.pdbx_description
1 polymer ?
#
loop_
_entity_poly.entity_id
_entity_poly.type
_entity_poly.pdbx_seq_one_letter_code
_entity_poly.pdbx_strand_id
1 'polypeptide(L)' 'MAVKNKFSVGDSLELMTPQGNVNFTLEHMENGKGETMPVAPGDGYTVWLPVPDDLPLQYALLMRNFTGQTTRNPHGN' A
#
# COMPACT_ATOMS: atom_id res chain seq x y z
N MET A 1 4.98 -7.02 -5.87
CA MET A 1 5.82 -6.40 -4.81
C MET A 1 5.65 -7.20 -3.53
N ALA A 2 6.71 -7.44 -2.75
CA ALA A 2 6.59 -8.12 -1.46
C ALA A 2 6.05 -7.12 -0.42
N VAL A 3 4.88 -7.41 0.14
CA VAL A 3 4.20 -6.54 1.09
C VAL A 3 4.77 -6.79 2.49
N LYS A 4 5.37 -5.77 3.10
CA LYS A 4 5.79 -5.82 4.52
C LYS A 4 4.73 -5.31 5.50
N ASN A 5 3.74 -4.56 5.01
CA ASN A 5 2.72 -3.89 5.83
C ASN A 5 1.32 -4.42 5.56
N LYS A 6 0.47 -4.46 6.59
CA LYS A 6 -0.95 -4.79 6.41
C LYS A 6 -1.63 -3.69 5.57
N PHE A 7 -2.20 -4.09 4.43
CA PHE A 7 -3.02 -3.22 3.56
C PHE A 7 -4.44 -3.74 3.51
N SER A 8 -5.42 -2.86 3.49
CA SER A 8 -6.85 -3.20 3.39
C SER A 8 -7.50 -2.41 2.26
N VAL A 9 -8.48 -3.00 1.58
CA VAL A 9 -9.34 -2.26 0.65
C VAL A 9 -9.95 -1.05 1.37
N GLY A 10 -9.84 0.13 0.77
CA GLY A 10 -10.19 1.43 1.34
C GLY A 10 -9.01 2.20 1.96
N ASP A 11 -7.84 1.60 2.10
CA ASP A 11 -6.65 2.33 2.55
C ASP A 11 -6.18 3.33 1.47
N SER A 12 -5.80 4.54 1.90
CA SER A 12 -5.10 5.48 1.04
C SER A 12 -3.62 5.07 0.94
N LEU A 13 -3.15 4.85 -0.28
CA LEU A 13 -1.77 4.48 -0.58
C LEU A 13 -1.07 5.59 -1.36
N GLU A 14 0.24 5.68 -1.19
CA GLU A 14 1.11 6.58 -1.92
C GLU A 14 2.17 5.75 -2.65
N LEU A 15 2.21 5.87 -3.97
CA LEU A 15 3.27 5.33 -4.81
C LEU A 15 4.27 6.43 -5.13
N MET A 16 5.46 6.34 -4.56
CA MET A 16 6.57 7.22 -4.92
C MET A 16 7.31 6.62 -6.10
N THR A 17 7.39 7.36 -7.20
CA THR A 17 8.22 7.02 -8.37
C THR A 17 9.21 8.14 -8.62
N PRO A 18 10.33 7.89 -9.35
CA PRO A 18 11.25 8.96 -9.74
C PRO A 18 10.62 10.08 -10.57
N GLN A 19 9.47 9.83 -11.22
CA GLN A 19 8.73 10.84 -12.00
C GLN A 19 7.74 11.64 -11.15
N GLY A 20 7.43 11.19 -9.93
CA GLY A 20 6.49 11.84 -9.03
C GLY A 20 5.76 10.87 -8.11
N ASN A 21 4.98 11.45 -7.20
CA ASN A 21 4.21 10.71 -6.21
C ASN A 21 2.75 10.61 -6.67
N VAL A 22 2.17 9.41 -6.58
CA VAL A 22 0.77 9.16 -6.91
C VAL A 22 0.04 8.71 -5.65
N ASN A 23 -0.97 9.47 -5.23
CA ASN A 23 -1.88 9.06 -4.18
C ASN A 23 -3.11 8.39 -4.80
N PHE A 24 -3.49 7.22 -4.28
CA PHE A 24 -4.69 6.52 -4.72
C PHE A 24 -5.31 5.76 -3.55
N THR A 25 -6.62 5.49 -3.66
CA THR A 25 -7.31 4.63 -2.70
C THR A 25 -7.25 3.21 -3.22
N LEU A 26 -6.95 2.27 -2.33
CA LEU A 26 -6.94 0.86 -2.66
C LEU A 26 -8.37 0.35 -2.83
N GLU A 27 -8.87 0.32 -4.06
CA GLU A 27 -10.24 -0.15 -4.35
C GLU A 27 -10.33 -1.67 -4.48
N HIS A 28 -9.26 -2.30 -4.96
CA HIS A 28 -9.25 -3.72 -5.25
C HIS A 28 -7.85 -4.30 -5.05
N MET A 29 -7.80 -5.53 -4.53
CA MET A 29 -6.56 -6.25 -4.29
C MET A 29 -6.75 -7.73 -4.62
N GLU A 30 -5.75 -8.33 -5.25
CA GLU A 30 -5.75 -9.75 -5.59
C GLU A 30 -4.52 -10.46 -5.02
N ASN A 31 -4.68 -11.74 -4.68
CA ASN A 31 -3.57 -12.58 -4.27
C ASN A 31 -2.81 -13.15 -5.49
N GLY A 32 -1.73 -13.91 -5.26
CA GLY A 32 -0.98 -14.56 -6.33
C GLY A 32 -1.74 -15.60 -7.17
N LYS A 33 -2.99 -15.92 -6.81
CA LYS A 33 -3.89 -16.81 -7.56
C LYS A 33 -4.94 -16.03 -8.37
N GLY A 34 -4.94 -14.70 -8.32
CA GLY A 34 -5.97 -13.85 -8.94
C GLY A 34 -7.28 -13.81 -8.14
N GLU A 35 -7.28 -14.26 -6.88
CA GLU A 35 -8.47 -14.18 -6.03
C GLU A 35 -8.51 -12.83 -5.32
N THR A 36 -9.67 -12.19 -5.38
CA THR A 36 -9.94 -10.92 -4.71
C THR A 36 -9.82 -11.06 -3.20
N MET A 37 -9.06 -10.17 -2.54
CA MET A 37 -8.83 -10.22 -1.11
C MET A 37 -9.07 -8.86 -0.45
N PRO A 38 -9.79 -8.80 0.68
CA PRO A 38 -10.10 -7.52 1.33
C PRO A 38 -8.91 -6.97 2.14
N VAL A 39 -7.99 -7.82 2.56
CA VAL A 39 -6.87 -7.48 3.45
C VAL A 39 -5.62 -8.30 3.11
N ALA A 40 -4.50 -7.63 2.84
CA ALA A 40 -3.17 -8.23 2.85
C ALA A 40 -2.72 -8.43 4.30
N PRO A 41 -2.48 -9.67 4.76
CA PRO A 41 -2.13 -9.95 6.16
C PRO A 41 -0.76 -9.37 6.58
N GLY A 42 0.05 -8.91 5.63
CA GLY A 42 1.42 -8.45 5.87
C GLY A 42 2.45 -9.58 5.72
N ASP A 43 3.72 -9.19 5.69
CA ASP A 43 4.97 -9.97 5.51
C ASP A 43 4.93 -11.24 4.62
N GLY A 44 5.75 -11.26 3.57
CA GLY A 44 5.86 -12.40 2.64
C GLY A 44 4.68 -12.58 1.67
N TYR A 45 3.63 -11.76 1.78
CA TYR A 45 2.52 -11.78 0.81
C TYR A 45 2.85 -10.96 -0.44
N THR A 46 2.60 -11.55 -1.61
CA THR A 46 2.57 -10.82 -2.87
C THR A 46 1.12 -10.55 -3.23
N VAL A 47 0.79 -9.27 -3.35
CA VAL A 47 -0.53 -8.82 -3.80
C VAL A 47 -0.41 -8.04 -5.10
N TRP A 48 -1.48 -8.10 -5.89
CA TRP A 48 -1.64 -7.37 -7.12
C TRP A 48 -2.65 -6.25 -6.90
N LEU A 49 -2.30 -5.06 -7.38
CA LEU A 49 -3.05 -3.83 -7.20
C LEU A 49 -3.22 -3.21 -8.59
N PRO A 50 -4.38 -2.64 -8.93
CA PRO A 50 -4.53 -1.88 -10.15
C PRO A 50 -3.67 -0.61 -10.03
N VAL A 51 -2.65 -0.51 -10.87
CA VAL A 51 -1.84 0.71 -11.04
C VAL A 51 -1.98 1.17 -12.50
N PRO A 52 -2.04 2.49 -12.75
CA PRO A 52 -2.05 3.00 -14.12
C PRO A 52 -0.83 2.50 -14.93
N ASP A 53 -1.08 2.00 -16.15
CA ASP A 53 -0.04 1.45 -17.04
C ASP A 53 1.09 2.44 -17.40
N ASP A 54 0.82 3.73 -17.28
CA ASP A 54 1.76 4.80 -17.64
C ASP A 54 2.82 5.08 -16.55
N LEU A 55 2.81 4.34 -15.43
CA LEU A 55 3.71 4.57 -14.32
C LEU A 55 4.99 3.72 -14.43
N PRO A 56 6.18 4.32 -14.45
CA PRO A 56 7.44 3.58 -14.33
C PRO A 56 7.54 2.97 -12.93
N LEU A 57 7.15 1.69 -12.80
CA LEU A 57 7.24 0.97 -11.53
C LEU A 57 8.69 0.60 -11.14
N GLN A 58 9.65 0.83 -12.04
CA GLN A 58 11.07 0.67 -11.76
C GLN A 58 11.46 1.64 -10.64
N TYR A 59 11.83 1.08 -9.48
CA TYR A 59 12.16 1.79 -8.24
C TYR A 59 10.96 2.44 -7.53
N ALA A 60 9.74 2.00 -7.81
CA ALA A 60 8.57 2.52 -7.11
C ALA A 60 8.48 1.99 -5.66
N LEU A 61 8.19 2.91 -4.73
CA LEU A 61 7.96 2.60 -3.31
C LEU A 61 6.47 2.78 -3.00
N LEU A 62 5.85 1.75 -2.44
CA LEU A 62 4.46 1.79 -2.01
C LEU A 62 4.39 2.04 -0.50
N MET A 63 3.73 3.12 -0.11
CA MET A 63 3.53 3.52 1.28
C MET A 63 2.03 3.61 1.57
N ARG A 64 1.65 3.38 2.84
CA ARG A 64 0.29 3.63 3.32
C ARG A 64 0.23 5.03 3.92
N ASN A 65 -0.74 5.83 3.51
CA ASN A 65 -1.01 7.10 4.17
C ASN A 65 -1.68 6.82 5.51
N PHE A 66 -1.08 7.32 6.58
CA PHE A 66 -1.70 7.34 7.89
C PHE A 66 -2.30 8.72 8.12
N THR A 67 -3.60 8.87 7.87
CA THR A 67 -4.33 10.08 8.26
C THR A 67 -4.55 10.06 9.77
N GLY A 68 -3.55 10.51 10.52
CA GLY A 68 -3.73 10.88 11.93
C GLY A 68 -3.55 9.77 12.96
N GLN A 69 -2.32 9.28 13.12
CA GLN A 69 -1.75 9.03 14.46
C GLN A 69 -0.27 9.41 14.44
N THR A 70 0.04 10.62 14.90
CA THR A 70 1.38 10.86 15.42
C THR A 70 1.60 9.86 16.55
N THR A 71 2.65 9.05 16.48
CA THR A 71 3.18 8.36 17.65
C THR A 71 3.82 9.40 18.57
N ARG A 72 3.00 10.30 19.13
CA ARG A 72 3.35 11.18 20.23
C ARG A 72 2.47 10.82 21.41
N ASN A 73 2.79 9.69 22.04
CA ASN A 73 2.49 9.52 23.45
C ASN A 73 3.60 8.67 24.09
N PRO A 74 4.72 9.28 24.52
CA PRO A 74 5.61 8.60 25.44
C PRO A 74 4.86 8.49 26.78
N HIS A 75 5.01 7.37 27.46
CA HIS A 75 4.29 7.08 28.70
C HIS A 75 4.42 8.23 29.71
N GLY A 76 3.27 8.74 30.18
CA GLY A 76 3.17 9.61 31.33
C GLY A 76 2.10 9.05 32.27
N ASN A 77 2.53 8.24 33.23
CA ASN A 77 1.85 8.04 34.51
C ASN A 77 2.90 7.71 35.57
#